data_AF-A0A7X9LW02-F1
#
_entry.id   AF-A0A7X9LW02-F1
#
_cell.length_a   1.000
_cell.length_b   1.000
_cell.length_c   1.000
_cell.angle_alpha   90.00
_cell.angle_beta   90.00
_cell.angle_gamma   90.00
#
_symmetry.space_group_name_H-M   'P 1'
#
loop_
_entity.id
_entity.type
_entity.pdbx_description
1 polymer ?
#
loop_
_entity_poly.entity_id
_entity_poly.type
_entity_poly.pdbx_seq_one_letter_code
_entity_poly.pdbx_strand_id
1 'polypeptide(L)'
;MGFATFCFLTWLATALFVVLPKQLSLIENTFVYLVIMIFSINFSWIFIEEYHFMELTKNGMKYTAYLLVRSVLLPMLLIIYLNFLQKVHKRPTIILITAASIGIMIGVTYLSTFFNILEYRRWNHTYDAVYILLLHLLAVSSLKLIKKVSESAVKYT
;
A
#
# COMPACT_ATOMS: atom_id res chain seq x y z
N MET A 1 -18.88 -12.82 -0.63
CA MET A 1 -18.21 -12.61 0.67
C MET A 1 -16.92 -11.81 0.53
N GLY A 2 -15.94 -12.24 -0.28
CA GLY A 2 -14.66 -11.51 -0.45
C GLY A 2 -14.80 -10.01 -0.77
N PHE A 3 -15.66 -9.63 -1.72
CA PHE A 3 -15.93 -8.20 -2.01
C PHE A 3 -16.33 -7.40 -0.76
N ALA A 4 -17.33 -7.88 -0.01
CA ALA A 4 -17.79 -7.18 1.19
C ALA A 4 -16.68 -7.06 2.25
N THR A 5 -15.85 -8.10 2.40
CA THR A 5 -14.68 -8.07 3.28
C THR A 5 -13.68 -6.99 2.86
N PHE A 6 -13.32 -6.90 1.58
CA PHE A 6 -12.38 -5.89 1.11
C PHE A 6 -12.95 -4.48 1.08
N CYS A 7 -14.25 -4.31 0.82
CA CYS A 7 -14.94 -3.04 1.03
C CYS A 7 -14.85 -2.60 2.48
N PHE A 8 -15.15 -3.50 3.43
CA PHE A 8 -15.07 -3.20 4.86
C PHE A 8 -13.64 -2.86 5.28
N LEU A 9 -12.63 -3.63 4.88
CA LEU A 9 -11.23 -3.36 5.20
C LEU A 9 -10.75 -2.03 4.62
N THR A 10 -11.14 -1.71 3.38
CA THR A 10 -10.80 -0.43 2.74
C THR A 10 -11.45 0.73 3.46
N TRP A 11 -12.74 0.61 3.80
CA TRP A 11 -13.45 1.60 4.60
C TRP A 11 -12.80 1.77 5.98
N LEU A 12 -12.47 0.68 6.66
CA LEU A 12 -11.84 0.69 7.97
C LEU A 12 -10.47 1.37 7.93
N ALA A 13 -9.60 1.02 6.98
CA ALA A 13 -8.30 1.67 6.81
C ALA A 13 -8.46 3.17 6.56
N THR A 14 -9.40 3.56 5.70
CA THR A 14 -9.69 4.97 5.41
C THR A 14 -10.20 5.71 6.65
N ALA A 15 -11.14 5.11 7.40
CA ALA A 15 -11.68 5.68 8.63
C ALA A 15 -10.59 5.84 9.70
N LEU A 16 -9.72 4.83 9.86
CA LEU A 16 -8.56 4.90 10.76
C LEU A 16 -7.64 6.05 10.36
N PHE A 17 -7.32 6.21 9.07
CA PHE A 17 -6.51 7.32 8.60
C PHE A 17 -7.15 8.68 8.94
N VAL A 18 -8.48 8.81 8.80
CA VAL A 18 -9.21 10.04 9.13
C VAL A 18 -9.19 10.35 10.63
N VAL A 19 -9.23 9.35 11.51
CA VAL A 19 -9.30 9.58 12.97
C VAL A 19 -7.92 9.73 13.60
N LEU A 20 -6.89 9.04 13.08
CA LEU A 20 -5.55 9.07 13.67
C LEU A 20 -4.91 10.46 13.62
N PRO A 21 -4.15 10.88 14.65
CA PRO A 21 -3.41 12.14 14.60
C PRO A 21 -2.28 12.01 13.58
N LYS A 22 -2.27 12.91 12.58
CA LYS A 22 -1.34 12.89 11.45
C LYS A 22 -0.08 13.66 11.80
N GLN A 23 1.07 13.11 11.44
CA GLN A 23 2.34 13.83 11.51
C GLN A 23 2.72 14.44 10.15
N LEU A 24 2.26 13.80 9.07
CA LEU A 24 2.45 14.30 7.73
C LEU A 24 1.37 15.32 7.41
N SER A 25 1.76 16.38 6.69
CA SER A 25 0.83 17.33 6.10
C SER A 25 -0.09 16.65 5.08
N LEU A 26 -1.21 17.30 4.74
CA LEU A 26 -2.12 16.80 3.71
C LEU A 26 -1.39 16.59 2.38
N ILE A 27 -0.54 17.56 1.99
CA ILE A 27 0.22 17.51 0.73
C ILE A 27 1.18 16.32 0.72
N GLU A 28 1.95 16.09 1.79
CA GLU A 28 2.87 14.95 1.87
C GLU A 28 2.12 13.61 1.80
N ASN A 29 1.01 13.48 2.52
CA ASN A 29 0.19 12.26 2.48
C ASN A 29 -0.35 11.99 1.07
N THR A 30 -0.95 13.01 0.44
CA THR A 30 -1.52 12.89 -0.90
C THR A 30 -0.46 12.59 -1.94
N PHE A 31 0.70 13.25 -1.88
CA PHE A 31 1.81 13.01 -2.79
C PHE A 31 2.28 11.55 -2.73
N VAL A 32 2.55 11.06 -1.52
CA VAL A 32 3.02 9.68 -1.33
C VAL A 32 1.94 8.68 -1.74
N TYR A 33 0.68 8.92 -1.38
CA TYR A 33 -0.45 8.08 -1.79
C TYR A 33 -0.54 7.94 -3.31
N LEU A 34 -0.44 9.05 -4.05
CA LEU A 34 -0.48 9.06 -5.51
C LEU A 34 0.70 8.29 -6.13
N VAL A 35 1.91 8.49 -5.62
CA VAL A 35 3.09 7.76 -6.12
C VAL A 35 2.94 6.25 -5.94
N ILE A 36 2.50 5.81 -4.75
CA ILE A 36 2.26 4.40 -4.46
C ILE A 36 1.15 3.84 -5.37
N MET A 37 0.05 4.59 -5.55
CA MET A 37 -1.04 4.17 -6.41
C MET A 37 -0.59 3.99 -7.86
N ILE A 38 0.11 4.98 -8.44
CA ILE A 38 0.64 4.92 -9.79
C ILE A 38 1.56 3.71 -9.95
N PHE A 39 2.50 3.52 -9.02
CA PHE A 39 3.39 2.36 -9.05
C PHE A 39 2.60 1.05 -8.97
N SER A 40 1.60 0.96 -8.10
CA SER A 40 0.78 -0.25 -7.91
C SER A 40 -0.03 -0.60 -9.17
N ILE A 41 -0.58 0.40 -9.85
CA ILE A 41 -1.31 0.21 -11.12
C ILE A 41 -0.36 -0.31 -12.20
N ASN A 42 0.79 0.34 -12.38
CA ASN A 42 1.76 -0.05 -13.42
C ASN A 42 2.38 -1.42 -13.15
N PHE A 43 2.75 -1.70 -11.89
CA PHE A 43 3.24 -3.02 -11.50
C PHE A 43 2.19 -4.10 -11.79
N SER A 44 0.93 -3.84 -11.42
CA SER A 44 -0.16 -4.79 -11.69
C SER A 44 -0.31 -5.09 -13.18
N TRP A 45 -0.30 -4.05 -14.01
CA TRP A 45 -0.42 -4.16 -15.45
C TRP A 45 0.70 -5.03 -16.05
N ILE A 46 1.96 -4.72 -15.73
CA ILE A 46 3.13 -5.48 -16.20
C ILE A 46 3.02 -6.97 -15.81
N PHE A 47 2.72 -7.26 -14.54
CA PHE A 47 2.76 -8.63 -14.05
C PHE A 47 1.56 -9.49 -14.50
N ILE A 48 0.42 -8.86 -14.80
CA ILE A 48 -0.79 -9.56 -15.23
C ILE A 48 -0.86 -9.67 -16.76
N GLU A 49 -0.69 -8.55 -17.46
CA GLU A 49 -0.89 -8.49 -18.91
C GLU A 49 0.34 -8.94 -19.69
N GLU A 50 1.55 -8.53 -19.27
CA GLU A 50 2.78 -8.84 -20.02
C GLU A 50 3.34 -10.21 -19.65
N TYR A 51 3.50 -10.48 -18.36
CA TYR A 51 4.15 -11.70 -17.89
C TYR A 51 3.18 -12.86 -17.60
N HIS A 52 1.88 -12.62 -17.62
CA HIS A 52 0.83 -13.61 -17.29
C HIS A 52 1.08 -14.36 -15.96
N PHE A 53 1.67 -13.70 -14.97
CA PHE A 53 1.97 -14.33 -13.67
C PHE A 53 0.72 -14.54 -12.82
N MET A 54 -0.33 -13.75 -13.07
CA MET A 54 -1.61 -13.76 -12.37
C MET A 54 -2.76 -13.72 -13.38
N GLU A 55 -3.77 -14.57 -13.19
CA GLU A 55 -5.01 -14.48 -13.99
C GLU A 55 -6.02 -13.64 -13.23
N LEU A 56 -6.50 -12.57 -13.88
CA LEU A 56 -7.60 -11.76 -13.39
C LEU A 56 -8.90 -12.53 -13.56
N THR A 57 -9.68 -12.60 -12.50
CA THR A 57 -11.03 -13.14 -12.54
C THR A 57 -11.92 -12.30 -13.48
N LYS A 58 -12.68 -13.00 -14.33
CA LYS A 58 -13.72 -12.37 -15.19
C LYS A 58 -14.97 -11.95 -14.40
N ASN A 59 -15.04 -12.30 -13.11
CA ASN A 59 -16.15 -11.92 -12.26
C ASN A 59 -15.98 -10.46 -11.80
N GLY A 60 -16.90 -9.59 -12.23
CA GLY A 60 -16.84 -8.15 -11.93
C GLY A 60 -16.71 -7.82 -10.44
N MET A 61 -17.37 -8.56 -9.54
CA MET A 61 -17.30 -8.28 -8.10
C MET A 61 -15.94 -8.62 -7.50
N LYS A 62 -15.33 -9.73 -7.94
CA LYS A 62 -13.98 -10.09 -7.51
C LYS A 62 -12.95 -9.15 -8.12
N TYR A 63 -13.13 -8.71 -9.36
CA TYR A 63 -12.29 -7.70 -9.99
C TYR A 63 -12.34 -6.35 -9.25
N THR A 64 -13.52 -5.89 -8.85
CA THR A 64 -13.64 -4.68 -8.03
C THR A 64 -12.96 -4.84 -6.68
N ALA A 65 -13.08 -6.00 -6.04
CA ALA A 65 -12.38 -6.28 -4.78
C ALA A 65 -10.86 -6.23 -4.94
N TYR A 66 -10.35 -6.78 -6.05
CA TYR A 66 -8.95 -6.68 -6.44
C TYR A 66 -8.48 -5.21 -6.59
N LEU A 67 -9.27 -4.39 -7.31
CA LEU A 67 -8.97 -2.96 -7.50
C LEU A 67 -8.96 -2.21 -6.17
N LEU A 68 -9.90 -2.51 -5.26
CA LEU A 68 -9.94 -1.91 -3.93
C LEU A 68 -8.68 -2.23 -3.12
N VAL A 69 -8.22 -3.49 -3.15
CA VAL A 69 -7.00 -3.90 -2.47
C VAL A 69 -5.81 -3.10 -2.98
N ARG A 70 -5.58 -3.12 -4.30
CA ARG A 70 -4.35 -2.55 -4.88
C ARG A 70 -4.34 -1.03 -4.98
N SER A 71 -5.49 -0.42 -5.26
CA SER A 71 -5.57 1.02 -5.55
C SER A 71 -5.92 1.86 -4.35
N VAL A 72 -6.52 1.26 -3.31
CA VAL A 72 -7.00 2.00 -2.14
C VAL A 72 -6.42 1.44 -0.85
N LEU A 73 -6.64 0.17 -0.55
CA LEU A 73 -6.27 -0.42 0.74
C LEU A 73 -4.75 -0.42 0.96
N LEU A 74 -3.94 -0.94 0.02
CA LEU A 74 -2.48 -0.96 0.19
C LEU A 74 -1.87 0.45 0.28
N PRO A 75 -2.23 1.42 -0.60
CA PRO A 75 -1.79 2.80 -0.42
C PRO A 75 -2.23 3.43 0.91
N MET A 76 -3.45 3.17 1.38
CA MET A 76 -3.95 3.64 2.68
C MET A 76 -3.13 3.07 3.84
N LEU A 77 -2.84 1.77 3.83
CA LEU A 77 -2.02 1.14 4.87
C LEU A 77 -0.61 1.74 4.92
N LEU A 78 -0.02 2.06 3.76
CA LEU A 78 1.30 2.67 3.69
C LEU A 78 1.33 4.11 4.22
N ILE A 79 0.33 4.94 3.94
CA ILE A 79 0.29 6.30 4.51
C ILE A 79 0.05 6.27 6.02
N ILE A 80 -0.76 5.33 6.52
CA ILE A 80 -0.93 5.09 7.96
C ILE A 80 0.42 4.69 8.58
N TYR A 81 1.11 3.73 7.97
CA TYR A 81 2.45 3.31 8.37
C TYR A 81 3.41 4.51 8.45
N LEU A 82 3.46 5.36 7.42
CA LEU A 82 4.36 6.51 7.42
C LEU A 82 4.03 7.52 8.53
N ASN A 83 2.75 7.77 8.80
CA ASN A 83 2.36 8.65 9.90
C ASN A 83 2.79 8.11 11.28
N PHE A 84 2.76 6.78 11.47
CA PHE A 84 3.31 6.17 12.67
C PHE A 84 4.85 6.22 12.69
N LEU A 85 5.49 5.95 11.56
CA LEU A 85 6.94 5.96 11.42
C LEU A 85 7.53 7.32 11.80
N GLN A 86 6.90 8.43 11.40
CA GLN A 86 7.36 9.78 11.72
C GLN A 86 7.25 10.12 13.23
N LYS A 87 6.43 9.42 14.02
CA LYS A 87 6.34 9.65 15.48
C LYS A 87 7.51 9.03 16.24
N VAL A 88 8.19 8.07 15.63
CA VAL A 88 9.09 7.17 16.34
C VAL A 88 10.54 7.49 16.03
N HIS A 89 11.32 7.68 17.10
CA HIS A 89 12.75 7.99 17.01
C HIS A 89 13.63 6.79 17.38
N LYS A 90 13.08 5.79 18.06
CA LYS A 90 13.82 4.60 18.53
C LYS A 90 13.89 3.53 17.43
N ARG A 91 15.11 3.14 17.06
CA ARG A 91 15.38 2.05 16.08
C ARG A 91 14.58 0.75 16.30
N PRO A 92 14.50 0.17 17.52
CA PRO A 92 13.75 -1.09 17.70
C PRO A 92 12.25 -0.92 17.40
N THR A 93 11.67 0.23 17.75
CA THR A 93 10.26 0.52 17.49
C THR A 93 9.98 0.73 15.99
N ILE A 94 10.93 1.31 15.25
CA ILE A 94 10.84 1.44 13.78
C ILE A 94 10.78 0.05 13.12
N ILE A 95 11.64 -0.88 13.56
CA ILE A 95 11.67 -2.25 13.04
C ILE A 95 10.33 -2.93 13.33
N LEU A 96 9.82 -2.80 14.56
CA LEU A 96 8.54 -3.39 14.96
C LEU A 96 7.36 -2.86 14.12
N ILE A 97 7.26 -1.54 13.94
CA ILE A 97 6.17 -0.92 13.15
C ILE A 97 6.26 -1.34 11.68
N THR A 98 7.48 -1.40 11.13
CA THR A 98 7.69 -1.83 9.74
C THR A 98 7.31 -3.30 9.57
N ALA A 99 7.76 -4.17 10.49
CA ALA A 99 7.40 -5.59 10.48
C ALA A 99 5.88 -5.80 10.62
N ALA A 100 5.21 -5.03 11.50
CA ALA A 100 3.77 -5.09 11.68
C ALA A 100 3.02 -4.66 10.40
N SER A 101 3.44 -3.57 9.77
CA SER A 101 2.87 -3.09 8.50
C SER A 101 2.99 -4.14 7.39
N ILE A 102 4.18 -4.71 7.22
CA ILE A 102 4.43 -5.80 6.26
C ILE A 102 3.54 -7.01 6.57
N GLY A 103 3.47 -7.43 7.83
CA GLY A 103 2.65 -8.56 8.26
C GLY A 103 1.16 -8.36 7.96
N ILE A 104 0.62 -7.16 8.21
CA ILE A 104 -0.76 -6.82 7.87
C ILE A 104 -0.99 -6.91 6.36
N MET A 105 -0.09 -6.34 5.54
CA MET A 105 -0.23 -6.36 4.07
C MET A 105 -0.09 -7.78 3.48
N ILE A 106 0.77 -8.62 4.06
CA ILE A 106 0.85 -10.05 3.71
C ILE A 106 -0.49 -10.73 4.07
N GLY A 107 -1.04 -10.47 5.25
CA GLY A 107 -2.34 -11.00 5.67
C GLY A 107 -3.48 -10.61 4.71
N VAL A 108 -3.52 -9.37 4.25
CA VAL A 108 -4.46 -8.88 3.22
C VAL A 108 -4.31 -9.66 1.91
N THR A 109 -3.07 -9.98 1.52
CA THR A 109 -2.78 -10.71 0.28
C THR A 109 -3.16 -12.19 0.39
N TYR A 110 -2.90 -12.81 1.53
CA TYR A 110 -3.36 -14.17 1.83
C TYR A 110 -4.89 -14.25 1.80
N LEU A 111 -5.57 -13.27 2.39
CA LEU A 111 -7.04 -13.18 2.36
C LEU A 111 -7.58 -13.04 0.93
N SER A 112 -6.85 -12.32 0.05
CA SER A 112 -7.23 -12.16 -1.36
C SER A 112 -7.16 -13.49 -2.12
N THR A 113 -6.16 -14.31 -1.80
CA THR A 113 -5.99 -15.66 -2.34
C THR A 113 -7.08 -16.60 -1.81
N PHE A 114 -7.37 -16.54 -0.50
CA PHE A 114 -8.41 -17.33 0.14
C PHE A 114 -9.80 -17.11 -0.48
N PHE A 115 -10.13 -15.88 -0.88
CA PHE A 115 -11.39 -15.56 -1.55
C PHE A 115 -11.36 -15.81 -3.08
N ASN A 116 -10.30 -16.39 -3.62
CA ASN A 116 -10.09 -16.62 -5.05
C ASN A 116 -10.29 -15.34 -5.88
N ILE A 117 -9.79 -14.22 -5.37
CA ILE A 117 -9.78 -12.93 -6.08
C ILE A 117 -8.55 -12.86 -7.00
N LEU A 118 -7.44 -13.41 -6.51
CA LEU A 118 -6.21 -13.62 -7.26
C LEU A 118 -5.95 -15.11 -7.39
N GLU A 119 -5.85 -15.60 -8.62
CA GLU A 119 -5.37 -16.94 -8.90
C GLU A 119 -3.93 -16.84 -9.40
N TYR A 120 -3.01 -17.37 -8.59
CA TYR A 120 -1.59 -17.37 -8.87
C TYR A 120 -1.26 -18.55 -9.79
N ARG A 121 -0.83 -18.27 -11.03
CA ARG A 121 -0.47 -19.33 -11.99
C ARG A 121 0.99 -19.75 -11.87
N ARG A 122 1.88 -18.79 -11.61
CA ARG A 122 3.35 -18.97 -11.45
C ARG A 122 3.94 -18.12 -10.32
N TRP A 123 3.09 -17.58 -9.47
CA TRP A 123 3.47 -16.64 -8.42
C TRP A 123 3.53 -17.35 -7.07
N ASN A 124 4.55 -17.04 -6.28
CA ASN A 124 4.74 -17.53 -4.92
C ASN A 124 4.56 -16.38 -3.93
N HIS A 125 4.13 -16.66 -2.71
CA HIS A 125 3.96 -15.68 -1.63
C HIS A 125 5.24 -14.88 -1.33
N THR A 126 6.42 -15.40 -1.70
CA THR A 126 7.68 -14.65 -1.66
C THR A 126 7.68 -13.40 -2.54
N TYR A 127 7.05 -13.46 -3.72
CA TYR A 127 6.95 -12.29 -4.61
C TYR A 127 6.02 -11.22 -4.02
N ASP A 128 4.98 -11.60 -3.30
CA ASP A 128 4.14 -10.67 -2.55
C ASP A 128 4.96 -9.93 -1.49
N ALA A 129 5.82 -10.64 -0.76
CA ALA A 129 6.71 -10.03 0.22
C ALA A 129 7.69 -9.04 -0.44
N VAL A 130 8.28 -9.39 -1.58
CA VAL A 130 9.17 -8.50 -2.34
C VAL A 130 8.42 -7.26 -2.82
N TYR A 131 7.22 -7.42 -3.40
CA TYR A 131 6.39 -6.30 -3.83
C TYR A 131 6.05 -5.36 -2.66
N ILE A 132 5.62 -5.91 -1.52
CA ILE A 132 5.32 -5.13 -0.32
C ILE A 132 6.56 -4.40 0.20
N LEU A 133 7.74 -5.03 0.20
CA LEU A 133 9.00 -4.38 0.58
C LEU A 133 9.34 -3.21 -0.36
N LEU A 134 9.20 -3.41 -1.67
CA LEU A 134 9.40 -2.36 -2.66
C LEU A 134 8.45 -1.19 -2.44
N LEU A 135 7.18 -1.45 -2.12
CA LEU A 135 6.22 -0.41 -1.79
C LEU A 135 6.62 0.40 -0.54
N HIS A 136 7.13 -0.26 0.52
CA HIS A 136 7.62 0.45 1.70
C HIS A 136 8.83 1.33 1.38
N LEU A 137 9.78 0.81 0.59
CA LEU A 137 10.94 1.56 0.13
C LEU A 137 10.52 2.78 -0.70
N LEU A 138 9.58 2.62 -1.62
CA LEU A 138 9.04 3.71 -2.44
C LEU A 138 8.30 4.73 -1.58
N ALA A 139 7.49 4.31 -0.62
CA ALA A 139 6.76 5.20 0.28
C ALA A 139 7.73 6.09 1.09
N VAL A 140 8.75 5.49 1.70
CA VAL A 140 9.77 6.22 2.47
C VAL A 140 10.60 7.14 1.56
N SER A 141 10.99 6.68 0.38
CA SER A 141 11.79 7.47 -0.56
C SER A 141 11.01 8.67 -1.11
N SER A 142 9.74 8.47 -1.45
CA SER A 142 8.83 9.53 -1.92
C SER A 142 8.63 10.60 -0.85
N LEU A 143 8.46 10.18 0.40
CA LEU A 143 8.35 11.10 1.53
C LEU A 143 9.62 11.93 1.73
N LYS A 144 10.80 11.30 1.65
CA LYS A 144 12.08 12.02 1.74
C LYS A 144 12.24 13.04 0.61
N LEU A 145 11.81 12.69 -0.61
CA LEU A 145 11.88 13.57 -1.77
C LEU A 145 11.01 14.82 -1.59
N ILE A 146 9.75 14.66 -1.21
CA ILE A 146 8.85 15.82 -1.03
C ILE A 146 9.31 16.73 0.12
N LYS A 147 9.82 16.15 1.22
CA LYS A 147 10.40 16.93 2.33
C LYS A 147 11.61 17.74 1.89
N LYS A 148 12.54 17.12 1.17
CA LYS A 148 13.73 17.79 0.64
C LYS A 148 13.36 18.96 -0.30
N VAL A 149 12.37 18.76 -1.17
CA VAL A 149 11.87 19.80 -2.07
C VAL A 149 11.24 20.94 -1.27
N SER A 150 10.40 20.63 -0.29
CA SER A 150 9.76 21.63 0.59
C SER A 150 10.77 22.46 1.37
N GLU A 151 11.80 21.84 1.95
CA GLU A 151 12.88 22.54 2.67
C GLU A 151 13.69 23.45 1.75
N SER A 152 13.95 23.00 0.51
CA SER A 152 14.66 23.80 -0.47
C SER A 152 13.85 25.02 -0.91
N ALA A 153 12.54 24.90 -1.07
CA ALA A 153 11.66 26.00 -1.49
C ALA A 153 11.64 27.13 -0.44
N VAL A 154 11.60 26.81 0.85
CA VAL A 154 11.57 27.81 1.93
C VAL A 154 12.87 28.62 2.00
N LYS A 155 14.03 28.04 1.65
CA LYS A 155 15.33 28.74 1.68
C LYS A 155 15.49 29.83 0.60
N TYR A 156 14.63 29.88 -0.41
CA TYR A 156 14.69 30.88 -1.50
C TYR A 156 13.60 31.97 -1.37
N THR A 157 12.92 32.04 -0.23
CA THR A 157 11.94 33.08 0.13
C THR A 157 12.43 33.86 1.35
#